data_AF-A0A1Y1L1N4-F1
#
_entry.id   AF-A0A1Y1L1N4-F1
#
_cell.length_a   1.000
_cell.length_b   1.000
_cell.length_c   1.000
_cell.angle_alpha   90.00
_cell.angle_beta   90.00
_cell.angle_gamma   90.00
#
_symmetry.space_group_name_H-M   'P 1'
#
loop_
_entity.id
_entity.type
_entity.pdbx_description
1 polymer ?
#
loop_
_entity_poly.entity_id
_entity_poly.type
_entity_poly.pdbx_seq_one_letter_code
_entity_poly.pdbx_strand_id
1 'polypeptide(L)'
;CQNSWWSNDNWPLHTAVQPNPGQLDVMNPKTYQVVGKVYSELSKKFSDDFFHVGGDELQIGCFNFSKGIRDWFAADPKRTYFDLNQYWIDHAYPLFMSEENSGKKDRRLIMWEDVVLSADAHAHNVSKSVIMQSWNNGVANIDKLTKAGYDVIVSSADFMYLDCGNGGYVTN
;
A
#
# COMPACT_ATOMS: atom_id res chain seq x y z
N CYS A 1 -11.86 4.51 -7.60
CA CYS A 1 -13.16 3.81 -7.50
C CYS A 1 -14.03 4.27 -6.31
N GLN A 2 -13.84 5.46 -5.72
CA GLN A 2 -14.48 5.82 -4.44
C GLN A 2 -16.02 5.86 -4.43
N ASN A 3 -16.63 6.12 -5.59
CA ASN A 3 -18.08 6.18 -5.78
C ASN A 3 -18.61 4.95 -6.55
N SER A 4 -17.86 3.86 -6.55
CA SER A 4 -18.24 2.62 -7.24
C SER A 4 -18.75 1.59 -6.24
N TRP A 5 -19.45 0.58 -6.77
CA TRP A 5 -19.77 -0.61 -6.01
C TRP A 5 -18.52 -1.47 -5.83
N TRP A 6 -18.25 -1.93 -4.59
CA TRP A 6 -17.12 -2.80 -4.29
C TRP A 6 -17.18 -4.17 -4.99
N SER A 7 -18.39 -4.61 -5.39
CA SER A 7 -18.63 -5.69 -6.34
C SER A 7 -18.15 -7.09 -5.92
N ASN A 8 -18.17 -7.42 -4.63
CA ASN A 8 -17.89 -8.79 -4.17
C ASN A 8 -19.01 -9.80 -4.46
N ASP A 9 -20.22 -9.34 -4.80
CA ASP A 9 -21.32 -10.12 -5.39
C ASP A 9 -21.04 -10.54 -6.85
N ASN A 10 -20.14 -9.85 -7.54
CA ASN A 10 -19.64 -10.19 -8.88
C ASN A 10 -18.11 -10.04 -8.92
N TRP A 11 -17.42 -11.05 -8.37
CA TRP A 11 -15.98 -11.03 -8.09
C TRP A 11 -15.06 -10.54 -9.23
N PRO A 12 -15.28 -10.90 -10.52
CA PRO A 12 -14.47 -10.36 -11.61
C PRO A 12 -14.47 -8.83 -11.75
N LEU A 13 -15.46 -8.14 -11.16
CA LEU A 13 -15.59 -6.68 -11.16
C LEU A 13 -15.23 -6.05 -9.81
N HIS A 14 -14.73 -6.82 -8.84
CA HIS A 14 -14.46 -6.34 -7.49
C HIS A 14 -13.46 -5.17 -7.47
N THR A 15 -13.65 -4.24 -6.53
CA THR A 15 -12.80 -3.03 -6.39
C THR A 15 -12.27 -2.81 -4.98
N ALA A 16 -12.69 -3.63 -4.00
CA ALA A 16 -12.23 -3.62 -2.62
C ALA A 16 -12.47 -4.98 -1.95
N VAL A 17 -11.61 -5.36 -1.00
CA VAL A 17 -11.87 -6.53 -0.14
C VAL A 17 -13.05 -6.32 0.81
N GLN A 18 -13.34 -5.05 1.14
CA GLN A 18 -14.34 -4.62 2.11
C GLN A 18 -14.95 -3.27 1.66
N PRO A 19 -16.24 -3.00 1.89
CA PRO A 19 -16.78 -1.66 1.71
C PRO A 19 -16.19 -0.71 2.77
N ASN A 20 -15.82 0.53 2.45
CA ASN A 20 -16.09 1.32 1.23
C ASN A 20 -14.87 1.36 0.27
N PRO A 21 -15.02 1.16 -1.06
CA PRO A 21 -13.89 1.11 -1.97
C PRO A 21 -13.22 2.49 -2.15
N GLY A 22 -11.92 2.50 -2.45
CA GLY A 22 -11.18 3.72 -2.73
C GLY A 22 -9.67 3.53 -2.69
N GLN A 23 -8.96 4.06 -3.69
CA GLN A 23 -7.50 4.11 -3.74
C GLN A 23 -7.05 5.43 -4.34
N LEU A 24 -5.85 5.88 -3.95
CA LEU A 24 -5.23 7.07 -4.51
C LEU A 24 -4.95 6.90 -6.01
N ASP A 25 -5.19 7.95 -6.79
CA ASP A 25 -4.83 7.97 -8.21
C ASP A 25 -3.35 8.34 -8.34
N VAL A 26 -2.52 7.33 -8.54
CA VAL A 26 -1.05 7.49 -8.60
C VAL A 26 -0.58 8.21 -9.86
N MET A 27 -1.44 8.33 -10.89
CA MET A 27 -1.15 9.08 -12.12
C MET A 27 -1.58 10.54 -12.04
N ASN A 28 -2.31 10.95 -11.00
CA ASN A 28 -2.66 12.34 -10.78
C ASN A 28 -1.54 13.05 -10.01
N PRO A 29 -0.83 14.05 -10.60
CA PRO A 29 0.28 14.72 -9.91
C PRO A 29 -0.15 15.45 -8.62
N LYS A 30 -1.43 15.83 -8.51
CA LYS A 30 -1.96 16.47 -7.30
C LYS A 30 -2.03 15.50 -6.11
N THR A 31 -2.06 14.19 -6.35
CA THR A 31 -2.02 13.17 -5.28
C THR A 31 -0.79 13.39 -4.40
N TYR A 32 0.40 13.49 -5.00
CA TYR A 32 1.64 13.66 -4.25
C TYR A 32 1.72 15.01 -3.52
N GLN A 33 1.11 16.07 -4.08
CA GLN A 33 1.04 17.37 -3.39
C GLN A 33 0.19 17.30 -2.12
N VAL A 34 -0.97 16.65 -2.20
CA VAL A 34 -1.88 16.51 -1.06
C VAL A 34 -1.29 15.56 -0.03
N VAL A 35 -0.80 14.39 -0.46
CA VAL A 35 -0.14 13.40 0.40
C VAL A 35 1.04 14.04 1.13
N GLY A 36 1.90 14.79 0.42
CA GLY A 36 3.04 15.48 1.04
C GLY A 36 2.64 16.49 2.10
N LYS A 37 1.59 17.28 1.87
CA LYS A 37 1.10 18.24 2.86
C LYS A 37 0.55 17.56 4.11
N VAL A 38 -0.31 16.55 3.93
CA VAL A 38 -0.89 15.79 5.05
C VAL A 38 0.21 15.07 5.82
N TYR A 39 1.10 14.36 5.12
CA TYR A 39 2.24 13.67 5.71
C TYR A 39 3.13 14.63 6.51
N SER A 40 3.45 15.81 5.95
CA SER A 40 4.32 16.77 6.63
C SER A 40 3.69 17.35 7.89
N GLU A 41 2.40 17.68 7.85
CA GLU A 41 1.69 18.18 9.02
C GLU A 41 1.65 17.12 10.14
N LEU A 42 1.32 15.87 9.80
CA LEU A 42 1.29 14.77 10.76
C LEU A 42 2.69 14.48 11.31
N SER A 43 3.69 14.36 10.44
CA SER A 43 5.06 14.02 10.85
C SER A 43 5.66 15.03 11.83
N LYS A 44 5.28 16.32 11.71
CA LYS A 44 5.72 17.38 12.65
C LYS A 44 5.02 17.31 14.01
N LYS A 45 3.89 16.61 14.12
CA LYS A 45 3.16 16.41 15.39
C LYS A 45 3.62 15.16 16.14
N PHE A 46 4.13 14.16 15.44
CA PHE A 46 4.59 12.91 16.04
C PHE A 46 6.11 12.93 16.22
N SER A 47 6.57 12.70 17.46
CA SER A 47 8.00 12.74 17.80
C SER A 47 8.78 11.50 17.38
N ASP A 48 8.12 10.44 16.93
CA ASP A 48 8.77 9.18 16.59
C ASP A 48 9.48 9.25 15.23
N ASP A 49 10.58 8.49 15.10
CA ASP A 49 11.36 8.40 13.86
C ASP A 49 10.79 7.34 12.90
N PHE A 50 9.89 6.47 13.37
CA PHE A 50 9.08 5.59 12.53
C PHE A 50 7.80 6.27 12.04
N PHE A 51 7.42 5.98 10.80
CA PHE A 51 6.11 6.35 10.26
C PHE A 51 5.57 5.20 9.41
N HIS A 52 4.37 4.73 9.74
CA HIS A 52 3.70 3.70 8.94
C HIS A 52 2.94 4.34 7.78
N VAL A 53 3.26 3.95 6.54
CA VAL A 53 2.66 4.53 5.32
C VAL A 53 1.73 3.56 4.58
N GLY A 54 1.47 2.39 5.16
CA GLY A 54 0.47 1.43 4.66
C GLY A 54 1.04 0.56 3.54
N GLY A 55 0.28 0.42 2.45
CA GLY A 55 0.70 -0.33 1.26
C GLY A 55 0.10 -1.73 1.15
N ASP A 56 -0.94 -2.00 1.92
CA ASP A 56 -1.75 -3.22 1.92
C ASP A 56 -2.81 -3.22 0.81
N GLU A 57 -3.15 -4.44 0.35
CA GLU A 57 -4.39 -4.74 -0.38
C GLU A 57 -4.72 -3.87 -1.59
N LEU A 58 -3.74 -3.60 -2.47
CA LEU A 58 -4.02 -2.91 -3.74
C LEU A 58 -4.97 -3.72 -4.63
N GLN A 59 -6.08 -3.09 -5.02
CA GLN A 59 -7.14 -3.68 -5.84
C GLN A 59 -7.03 -3.20 -7.28
N ILE A 60 -6.69 -4.12 -8.17
CA ILE A 60 -6.47 -3.80 -9.58
C ILE A 60 -7.76 -3.34 -10.29
N GLY A 61 -8.92 -3.84 -9.87
CA GLY A 61 -10.22 -3.41 -10.37
C GLY A 61 -10.52 -1.94 -10.07
N CYS A 62 -10.03 -1.41 -8.94
CA CYS A 62 -10.22 -0.02 -8.56
C CYS A 62 -9.54 0.95 -9.54
N PHE A 63 -8.38 0.56 -10.07
CA PHE A 63 -7.56 1.39 -10.96
C PHE A 63 -8.21 1.64 -12.32
N ASN A 64 -9.10 0.75 -12.77
CA ASN A 64 -9.80 0.90 -14.06
C ASN A 64 -10.74 2.13 -14.08
N PHE A 65 -11.07 2.67 -12.91
CA PHE A 65 -11.90 3.89 -12.80
C PHE A 65 -11.11 5.18 -13.02
N SER A 66 -9.78 5.15 -12.97
CA SER A 66 -8.95 6.32 -13.29
C SER A 66 -8.71 6.40 -14.80
N LYS A 67 -9.02 7.56 -15.40
CA LYS A 67 -8.62 7.82 -16.79
C LYS A 67 -7.09 7.88 -16.90
N GLY A 68 -6.40 8.51 -15.96
CA GLY A 68 -4.94 8.67 -15.98
C GLY A 68 -4.23 7.32 -15.95
N ILE A 69 -4.67 6.40 -15.11
CA ILE A 69 -4.10 5.04 -15.05
C ILE A 69 -4.40 4.25 -16.33
N ARG A 70 -5.63 4.32 -16.86
CA ARG A 70 -5.96 3.67 -18.14
C ARG A 70 -5.15 4.22 -19.31
N ASP A 71 -4.99 5.53 -19.41
CA ASP A 71 -4.16 6.17 -20.43
C ASP A 71 -2.69 5.74 -20.29
N TRP A 72 -2.20 5.63 -19.05
CA TRP A 72 -0.83 5.20 -18.77
C TRP A 72 -0.57 3.75 -19.21
N PHE A 73 -1.52 2.83 -19.01
CA PHE A 73 -1.43 1.47 -19.56
C PHE A 73 -1.57 1.44 -21.08
N ALA A 74 -2.46 2.25 -21.66
CA ALA A 74 -2.64 2.31 -23.11
C ALA A 74 -1.40 2.85 -23.84
N ALA A 75 -0.62 3.71 -23.19
CA ALA A 75 0.61 4.27 -23.76
C ALA A 75 1.77 3.27 -23.88
N ASP A 76 1.78 2.20 -23.07
CA ASP A 76 2.77 1.13 -23.16
C ASP A 76 2.15 -0.20 -22.69
N PRO A 77 1.85 -1.13 -23.62
CA PRO A 77 1.18 -2.40 -23.30
C PRO A 77 2.06 -3.39 -22.51
N LYS A 78 3.35 -3.08 -22.29
CA LYS A 78 4.21 -3.89 -21.43
C LYS A 78 4.05 -3.58 -19.94
N ARG A 79 3.41 -2.45 -19.62
CA ARG A 79 3.17 -2.03 -18.24
C ARG A 79 2.17 -2.96 -17.55
N THR A 80 2.45 -3.23 -16.29
CA THR A 80 1.69 -4.10 -15.40
C THR A 80 1.30 -3.35 -14.13
N TYR A 81 0.46 -3.95 -13.28
CA TYR A 81 0.14 -3.39 -11.98
C TYR A 81 1.35 -3.36 -11.03
N PHE A 82 2.34 -4.23 -11.24
CA PHE A 82 3.62 -4.17 -10.54
C PHE A 82 4.38 -2.88 -10.87
N ASP A 83 4.37 -2.47 -12.15
CA ASP A 83 4.97 -1.20 -12.58
C ASP A 83 4.20 0.00 -12.03
N LEU A 84 2.88 -0.10 -11.91
CA LEU A 84 2.04 0.94 -11.34
C LEU A 84 2.33 1.15 -9.85
N ASN A 85 2.50 0.06 -9.08
CA ASN A 85 2.91 0.16 -7.68
C ASN A 85 4.35 0.64 -7.55
N GLN A 86 5.26 0.18 -8.42
CA GLN A 86 6.62 0.71 -8.46
C GLN A 86 6.62 2.23 -8.70
N TYR A 87 5.77 2.73 -9.61
CA TYR A 87 5.63 4.16 -9.84
C TYR A 87 5.23 4.89 -8.56
N TRP A 88 4.25 4.37 -7.80
CA TRP A 88 3.92 4.94 -6.49
C TRP A 88 5.11 4.96 -5.55
N ILE A 89 5.84 3.84 -5.41
CA ILE A 89 7.02 3.75 -4.54
C ILE A 89 8.08 4.77 -4.95
N ASP A 90 8.41 4.88 -6.24
CA ASP A 90 9.43 5.79 -6.75
C ASP A 90 9.10 7.27 -6.49
N HIS A 91 7.81 7.64 -6.43
CA HIS A 91 7.38 9.02 -6.24
C HIS A 91 7.05 9.35 -4.77
N ALA A 92 6.48 8.40 -4.03
CA ALA A 92 6.05 8.60 -2.65
C ALA A 92 7.18 8.36 -1.64
N TYR A 93 8.06 7.38 -1.88
CA TYR A 93 9.15 7.06 -0.95
C TYR A 93 10.09 8.25 -0.71
N PRO A 94 10.61 8.96 -1.74
CA PRO A 94 11.46 10.13 -1.51
C PRO A 94 10.73 11.26 -0.78
N LEU A 95 9.43 11.42 -1.04
CA LEU A 95 8.59 12.41 -0.38
C LEU A 95 8.47 12.12 1.12
N PHE A 96 8.27 10.85 1.50
CA PHE A 96 8.19 10.43 2.90
C PHE A 96 9.55 10.47 3.61
N MET A 97 10.64 10.11 2.93
CA MET A 97 11.98 10.11 3.50
C MET A 97 12.62 11.50 3.58
N SER A 98 12.08 12.50 2.88
CA SER A 98 12.59 13.87 2.90
C SER A 98 12.58 14.46 4.31
N GLU A 99 13.70 15.02 4.76
CA GLU A 99 13.81 15.74 6.04
C GLU A 99 12.87 16.96 6.07
N GLU A 100 12.66 17.64 4.94
CA GLU A 100 11.76 18.80 4.84
C GLU A 100 10.31 18.40 5.16
N ASN A 101 9.86 17.28 4.58
CA ASN A 101 8.50 16.79 4.77
C ASN A 101 8.36 16.13 6.13
N SER A 102 9.26 15.20 6.46
CA SER A 102 9.17 14.36 7.66
C SER A 102 9.57 15.10 8.95
N GLY A 103 10.38 16.16 8.84
CA GLY A 103 11.03 16.81 9.99
C GLY A 103 12.09 15.96 10.68
N LYS A 104 12.51 14.84 10.07
CA LYS A 104 13.37 13.82 10.69
C LYS A 104 14.56 13.49 9.80
N LYS A 105 15.75 13.45 10.40
CA LYS A 105 16.99 12.99 9.74
C LYS A 105 17.04 11.47 9.61
N ASP A 106 16.60 10.79 10.66
CA ASP A 106 16.69 9.34 10.78
C ASP A 106 15.32 8.67 10.53
N ARG A 107 14.48 9.26 9.68
CA ARG A 107 13.15 8.72 9.34
C ARG A 107 13.29 7.28 8.86
N ARG A 108 12.50 6.37 9.44
CA ARG A 108 12.27 5.02 8.92
C ARG A 108 10.80 4.80 8.63
N LEU A 109 10.51 4.10 7.54
CA LEU A 109 9.13 3.79 7.16
C LEU A 109 8.80 2.35 7.52
N ILE A 110 7.53 2.14 7.86
CA ILE A 110 6.91 0.83 7.99
C ILE A 110 5.87 0.73 6.88
N MET A 111 5.85 -0.40 6.18
CA MET A 111 4.85 -0.75 5.17
C MET A 111 4.35 -2.17 5.41
N TRP A 112 3.13 -2.45 4.99
CA TRP A 112 2.63 -3.82 4.97
C TRP A 112 3.39 -4.66 3.92
N GLU A 113 3.49 -5.96 4.18
CA GLU A 113 4.26 -6.88 3.34
C GLU A 113 3.80 -6.97 1.88
N ASP A 114 2.54 -6.63 1.60
CA ASP A 114 1.93 -6.64 0.28
C ASP A 114 2.74 -5.85 -0.76
N VAL A 115 3.40 -4.77 -0.34
CA VAL A 115 4.26 -3.97 -1.23
C VAL A 115 5.38 -4.83 -1.83
N VAL A 116 5.81 -5.89 -1.16
CA VAL A 116 6.87 -6.81 -1.60
C VAL A 116 6.32 -8.18 -2.02
N LEU A 117 5.24 -8.65 -1.40
CA LEU A 117 4.77 -10.04 -1.52
C LEU A 117 3.42 -10.21 -2.19
N SER A 118 2.67 -9.14 -2.50
CA SER A 118 1.38 -9.24 -3.18
C SER A 118 1.53 -9.96 -4.52
N ALA A 119 0.66 -10.94 -4.78
CA ALA A 119 0.67 -11.67 -6.03
C ALA A 119 0.22 -10.81 -7.23
N ASP A 120 -0.59 -9.77 -6.98
CA ASP A 120 -1.28 -9.02 -8.03
C ASP A 120 -0.60 -7.69 -8.35
N ALA A 121 0.08 -7.08 -7.38
CA ALA A 121 0.59 -5.72 -7.52
C ALA A 121 1.77 -5.35 -6.59
N HIS A 122 2.67 -6.29 -6.25
CA HIS A 122 3.90 -5.91 -5.53
C HIS A 122 4.76 -4.92 -6.36
N ALA A 123 5.56 -4.11 -5.69
CA ALA A 123 6.57 -3.27 -6.35
C ALA A 123 7.84 -4.08 -6.62
N HIS A 124 8.51 -3.80 -7.73
CA HIS A 124 9.73 -4.51 -8.15
C HIS A 124 10.92 -4.29 -7.22
N ASN A 125 11.04 -3.07 -6.69
CA ASN A 125 12.16 -2.65 -5.85
C ASN A 125 11.66 -1.75 -4.72
N VAL A 126 11.78 -2.27 -3.50
CA VAL A 126 11.45 -1.56 -2.27
C VAL A 126 12.71 -1.49 -1.41
N SER A 127 13.05 -0.28 -0.95
CA SER A 127 14.26 -0.05 -0.14
C SER A 127 14.30 -0.99 1.07
N LYS A 128 15.45 -1.64 1.32
CA LYS A 128 15.67 -2.51 2.49
C LYS A 128 15.66 -1.78 3.83
N SER A 129 15.70 -0.44 3.81
CA SER A 129 15.52 0.37 5.02
C SER A 129 14.07 0.40 5.54
N VAL A 130 13.09 0.08 4.67
CA VAL A 130 11.68 -0.03 5.07
C VAL A 130 11.47 -1.29 5.88
N ILE A 131 10.79 -1.15 7.01
CA ILE A 131 10.39 -2.28 7.85
C ILE A 131 9.11 -2.88 7.28
N MET A 132 9.09 -4.19 7.08
CA MET A 132 7.93 -4.91 6.57
C MET A 132 7.08 -5.43 7.73
N GLN A 133 5.82 -5.01 7.80
CA GLN A 133 4.86 -5.58 8.74
C GLN A 133 4.16 -6.76 8.07
N SER A 134 4.43 -7.97 8.57
CA SER A 134 3.96 -9.23 7.97
C SER A 134 2.71 -9.74 8.69
N TRP A 135 1.64 -9.98 7.93
CA TRP A 135 0.34 -10.35 8.48
C TRP A 135 -0.23 -11.64 7.88
N ASN A 136 0.22 -12.08 6.72
CA ASN A 136 -0.32 -13.24 6.02
C ASN A 136 0.68 -14.42 6.01
N ASN A 137 0.18 -15.65 5.86
CA ASN A 137 0.95 -16.90 5.78
C ASN A 137 2.00 -17.15 6.88
N GLY A 138 1.87 -16.48 8.04
CA GLY A 138 2.70 -16.70 9.22
C GLY A 138 4.20 -16.74 8.95
N VAL A 139 4.86 -17.77 9.49
CA VAL A 139 6.31 -18.00 9.37
C VAL A 139 6.79 -18.03 7.92
N ALA A 140 5.96 -18.45 6.96
CA ALA A 140 6.37 -18.56 5.57
C ALA A 140 6.66 -17.18 4.92
N ASN A 141 5.82 -16.18 5.17
CA ASN A 141 6.09 -14.83 4.66
C ASN A 141 7.20 -14.14 5.46
N ILE A 142 7.25 -14.34 6.78
CA ILE A 142 8.33 -13.84 7.64
C ILE A 142 9.69 -14.35 7.14
N ASP A 143 9.81 -15.64 6.82
CA ASP A 143 11.03 -16.25 6.28
C ASP A 143 11.41 -15.64 4.93
N LYS A 144 10.45 -15.42 4.02
CA LYS A 144 10.72 -14.77 2.72
C LYS A 144 11.25 -13.35 2.89
N LEU A 145 10.63 -12.54 3.74
CA LEU A 145 11.00 -11.13 3.95
C LEU A 145 12.38 -11.01 4.63
N THR A 146 12.61 -11.80 5.67
CA THR A 146 13.90 -11.79 6.39
C THR A 146 15.04 -12.30 5.50
N LYS A 147 14.83 -13.35 4.69
CA LYS A 147 15.81 -13.80 3.69
C LYS A 147 16.07 -12.75 2.60
N ALA A 148 15.06 -11.96 2.24
CA ALA A 148 15.21 -10.85 1.32
C ALA A 148 15.87 -9.60 1.95
N GLY A 149 16.26 -9.67 3.23
CA GLY A 149 17.03 -8.64 3.93
C GLY A 149 16.21 -7.50 4.51
N TYR A 150 14.91 -7.69 4.74
CA TYR A 150 14.07 -6.70 5.43
C TYR A 150 14.06 -6.94 6.94
N ASP A 151 14.00 -5.85 7.71
CA ASP A 151 13.51 -5.89 9.09
C ASP A 151 12.01 -6.21 9.08
N VAL A 152 11.54 -7.07 9.98
CA VAL A 152 10.14 -7.56 9.99
C VAL A 152 9.46 -7.32 11.34
N ILE A 153 8.26 -6.75 11.31
CA ILE A 153 7.30 -6.74 12.43
C ILE A 153 6.33 -7.89 12.21
N VAL A 154 6.19 -8.77 13.21
CA VAL A 154 5.30 -9.93 13.16
C VAL A 154 3.91 -9.54 13.64
N SER A 155 2.94 -9.63 12.72
CA SER A 155 1.52 -9.37 12.97
C SER A 155 0.63 -10.44 12.33
N SER A 156 1.11 -11.69 12.25
CA SER A 156 0.44 -12.79 11.56
C SER A 156 -1.01 -12.99 12.04
N ALA A 157 -1.96 -12.88 11.10
CA ALA A 157 -3.40 -12.83 11.40
C ALA A 157 -3.90 -14.06 12.14
N ASP A 158 -3.40 -15.26 11.80
CA ASP A 158 -3.74 -16.52 12.47
C ASP A 158 -3.44 -16.54 13.98
N PHE A 159 -2.62 -15.61 14.48
CA PHE A 159 -2.20 -15.55 15.88
C PHE A 159 -2.46 -14.20 16.55
N MET A 160 -2.42 -13.09 15.81
CA MET A 160 -2.33 -11.73 16.36
C MET A 160 -3.51 -10.81 15.99
N TYR A 161 -4.39 -11.21 15.06
CA TYR A 161 -5.56 -10.39 14.72
C TYR A 161 -6.64 -10.54 15.80
N LEU A 162 -6.80 -9.50 16.62
CA LEU A 162 -7.70 -9.50 17.78
C LEU A 162 -9.18 -9.27 17.40
N ASP A 163 -9.46 -8.92 16.15
CA ASP A 163 -10.79 -8.67 15.60
C ASP A 163 -11.51 -9.96 15.15
N CYS A 164 -10.76 -11.02 14.88
CA CYS A 164 -11.27 -12.30 14.37
C CYS A 164 -12.23 -12.99 15.35
N GLY A 165 -13.09 -13.87 14.81
CA GLY A 165 -14.01 -14.70 15.61
C GLY A 165 -15.41 -14.14 15.84
N ASN A 166 -15.74 -12.99 15.23
CA ASN A 166 -17.04 -12.30 15.39
C ASN A 166 -17.96 -12.35 14.15
N GLY A 167 -17.62 -13.15 13.13
CA GLY A 167 -18.36 -13.21 11.86
C GLY A 167 -18.09 -12.01 10.93
N GLY A 168 -18.79 -11.95 9.80
CA GLY A 168 -18.69 -10.83 8.85
C GLY A 168 -19.59 -9.66 9.25
N TYR A 169 -19.13 -8.42 9.07
CA TYR A 169 -19.93 -7.22 9.38
C TYR A 169 -20.86 -6.79 8.24
N VAL A 170 -20.60 -7.24 7.01
CA VAL A 170 -21.42 -6.92 5.84
C VAL A 170 -22.73 -7.72 5.92
N THR A 171 -23.86 -7.02 5.87
CA THR A 171 -25.18 -7.65 5.84
C THR A 171 -25.48 -8.22 4.46
N ASN A 172 -26.34 -9.24 4.41
CA ASN A 172 -26.82 -9.86 3.17
C ASN A 172 -27.73 -8.95 2.34
#